data_AF-A0A941RVP1-F1
#
_entry.id   AF-A0A941RVP1-F1
#
_cell.length_a   1.000
_cell.length_b   1.000
_cell.length_c   1.000
_cell.angle_alpha   90.00
_cell.angle_beta   90.00
_cell.angle_gamma   90.00
#
_symmetry.space_group_name_H-M   'P 1'
#
loop_
_entity.id
_entity.type
_entity.pdbx_description
1 polymer ?
#
loop_
_entity_poly.entity_id
_entity_poly.type
_entity_poly.pdbx_seq_one_letter_code
_entity_poly.pdbx_strand_id
1 'polypeptide(L)'
;MSGSDLCRVCGAKRPADAPAGLCPACLLKAGLAASGSESAAVTVLFGPASSSILQAFGQEFGQIPPVLLRDADSVSEPGPVIRPSSSEVPEVSQRSARLQIFGEIARGGMGAVLKGRDADLGRDLAVKILLESHRDQPDMVRRFIEEAQIAGQLQHPGIVPVYELGAFGDRRPYFAMKLVKGHTLAEILANRKSVTDGLPRLLSIFESICQTMAYAHARGVIHRDLKPSNVMVGSFGEVQVMDWGLAKVLPRGGTVDDADAGHSKDDGTVIATARSAADSDLSQAGSIMG
;
A
#
# COMPACT_ATOMS: atom_id res chain seq x y z
N MET A 1 43.81 21.85 -49.53
CA MET A 1 42.71 21.94 -48.53
C MET A 1 42.06 20.57 -48.50
N SER A 2 42.22 19.83 -47.41
CA SER A 2 42.01 18.38 -47.30
C SER A 2 40.54 17.98 -47.31
N GLY A 3 40.19 16.97 -48.10
CA GLY A 3 38.83 16.47 -48.30
C GLY A 3 38.26 15.62 -47.15
N SER A 4 38.07 16.22 -45.97
CA SER A 4 37.54 15.53 -44.78
C SER A 4 36.17 16.04 -44.30
N ASP A 5 35.41 16.78 -45.11
CA ASP A 5 34.12 17.35 -44.67
C ASP A 5 32.90 16.66 -45.28
N LEU A 6 33.09 15.63 -46.11
CA LEU A 6 32.00 14.94 -46.79
C LEU A 6 31.77 13.53 -46.22
N CYS A 7 30.50 13.15 -46.15
CA CYS A 7 30.06 11.83 -45.72
C CYS A 7 30.54 10.78 -46.72
N ARG A 8 31.24 9.74 -46.23
CA ARG A 8 31.75 8.65 -47.08
C ARG A 8 30.66 7.77 -47.73
N VAL A 9 29.40 7.90 -47.28
CA VAL A 9 28.27 7.09 -47.78
C VAL A 9 27.39 7.85 -48.76
N CYS A 10 27.10 9.13 -48.51
CA CYS A 10 26.18 9.90 -49.34
C CYS A 10 26.78 11.18 -49.93
N GLY A 11 28.04 11.51 -49.63
CA GLY A 11 28.71 12.71 -50.12
C GLY A 11 28.24 14.03 -49.50
N ALA A 12 27.28 14.04 -48.56
CA ALA A 12 26.80 15.26 -47.91
C ALA A 12 27.81 15.86 -46.93
N LYS A 13 27.80 17.19 -46.76
CA LYS A 13 28.67 17.89 -45.80
C LYS A 13 28.37 17.47 -44.36
N ARG A 14 29.41 17.13 -43.59
CA ARG A 14 29.32 16.66 -42.21
C ARG A 14 29.49 17.81 -41.21
N PRO A 15 28.84 17.74 -40.04
CA PRO A 15 29.24 18.51 -38.86
C PRO A 15 30.68 18.18 -38.45
N ALA A 16 31.39 19.16 -37.89
CA ALA A 16 32.81 19.03 -37.52
C ALA A 16 33.07 18.00 -36.41
N ASP A 17 32.05 17.66 -35.63
CA ASP A 17 32.06 16.78 -34.47
C ASP A 17 31.53 15.36 -34.77
N ALA A 18 31.32 15.01 -36.05
CA ALA A 18 30.74 13.72 -36.42
C ALA A 18 31.69 12.53 -36.10
N PRO A 19 31.35 11.66 -35.13
CA PRO A 19 32.30 10.76 -34.47
C PRO A 19 32.79 9.57 -35.30
N ALA A 20 32.29 9.37 -36.53
CA ALA A 20 32.57 8.18 -37.34
C ALA A 20 32.76 8.46 -38.84
N GLY A 21 32.96 9.73 -39.23
CA GLY A 21 33.07 10.10 -40.63
C GLY A 21 31.78 9.88 -41.46
N LEU A 22 30.64 9.77 -40.81
CA LEU A 22 29.30 9.69 -41.40
C LEU A 22 28.51 10.94 -41.04
N CYS A 23 27.66 11.44 -41.95
CA CYS A 23 26.69 12.47 -41.57
C CYS A 23 25.60 11.87 -40.66
N PRO A 24 24.89 12.69 -39.87
CA PRO A 24 23.86 12.22 -38.95
C PRO A 24 22.82 11.30 -39.61
N ALA A 25 22.39 11.63 -40.82
CA ALA A 25 21.41 10.82 -41.57
C ALA A 25 21.94 9.42 -41.93
N CYS A 26 23.20 9.30 -42.36
CA CYS A 26 23.80 8.01 -42.69
C CYS A 26 24.18 7.20 -41.46
N LEU A 27 24.58 7.86 -40.36
CA LEU A 27 24.83 7.20 -39.08
C LEU A 27 23.54 6.60 -38.52
N LEU A 28 22.43 7.36 -38.57
CA LEU A 28 21.11 6.88 -38.17
C LEU A 28 20.65 5.70 -39.02
N LYS A 29 20.80 5.78 -40.35
CA LYS A 29 20.48 4.67 -41.26
C LYS A 29 21.33 3.42 -41.01
N ALA A 30 22.61 3.58 -40.67
CA ALA A 30 23.48 2.45 -40.34
C ALA A 30 23.06 1.79 -39.02
N GLY A 31 22.69 2.57 -38.00
CA GLY A 31 22.12 2.06 -36.75
C GLY A 31 20.77 1.35 -36.96
N LEU A 32 19.93 1.89 -37.84
CA LEU A 32 18.64 1.29 -38.23
C LEU A 32 18.81 0.02 -39.09
N ALA A 33 19.84 -0.07 -39.92
CA ALA A 33 20.10 -1.26 -40.75
C ALA A 33 20.71 -2.42 -39.96
N ALA A 34 21.47 -2.13 -38.89
CA ALA A 34 21.89 -3.14 -37.91
C ALA A 34 20.72 -3.67 -37.06
N SER A 35 19.53 -3.08 -37.21
CA SER A 35 18.29 -3.42 -36.51
C SER A 35 17.11 -3.60 -37.49
N GLY A 36 17.34 -4.24 -38.64
CA GLY A 36 16.23 -4.77 -39.47
C GLY A 36 15.90 -6.20 -39.02
N SER A 37 14.67 -6.59 -38.64
CA SER A 37 13.37 -6.05 -39.04
C SER A 37 12.29 -6.26 -37.96
N GLU A 38 11.55 -5.18 -37.71
CA GLU A 38 10.12 -5.04 -37.41
C GLU A 38 9.92 -3.98 -36.32
N SER A 39 8.98 -3.07 -36.60
CA SER A 39 8.60 -1.87 -35.85
C SER A 39 8.63 -2.04 -34.33
N ALA A 40 9.80 -1.85 -33.71
CA ALA A 40 9.89 -1.67 -32.28
C ALA A 40 9.51 -0.22 -31.98
N ALA A 41 8.29 -0.01 -31.47
CA ALA A 41 8.12 0.96 -30.41
C ALA A 41 9.33 0.81 -29.46
N VAL A 42 9.87 1.91 -28.92
CA VAL A 42 10.78 1.80 -27.79
C VAL A 42 9.93 1.27 -26.62
N THR A 43 9.67 -0.03 -26.65
CA THR A 43 9.22 -0.81 -25.52
C THR A 43 10.47 -0.85 -24.66
N VAL A 44 10.54 0.09 -23.72
CA VAL A 44 11.31 -0.15 -22.52
C VAL A 44 10.76 -1.48 -21.99
N LEU A 45 11.49 -2.56 -22.23
CA LEU A 45 11.26 -3.85 -21.63
C LEU A 45 11.61 -3.67 -20.15
N PHE A 46 10.71 -3.03 -19.40
CA PHE A 46 10.52 -3.46 -18.03
C PHE A 46 10.22 -4.96 -18.18
N GLY A 47 11.08 -5.80 -17.60
CA GLY A 47 10.75 -7.22 -17.44
C GLY A 47 9.34 -7.35 -16.84
N PRO A 48 8.75 -8.57 -16.81
CA PRO A 48 7.47 -8.74 -16.14
C PRO A 48 7.52 -8.02 -14.78
N ALA A 49 6.48 -7.28 -14.42
CA ALA A 49 6.44 -6.37 -13.25
C ALA A 49 6.84 -7.03 -11.91
N SER A 50 7.07 -8.34 -11.94
CA SER A 50 7.53 -9.23 -10.89
C SER A 50 9.05 -9.47 -10.83
N SER A 51 9.89 -8.92 -11.70
CA SER A 51 11.36 -9.11 -11.67
C SER A 51 12.11 -7.99 -10.93
N SER A 52 13.10 -8.36 -10.09
CA SER A 52 13.98 -7.41 -9.37
C SER A 52 14.86 -6.61 -10.34
N ILE A 53 14.89 -5.30 -10.18
CA ILE A 53 15.70 -4.41 -11.01
C ILE A 53 17.19 -4.55 -10.71
N LEU A 54 17.54 -4.82 -9.44
CA LEU A 54 18.92 -5.09 -9.03
C LEU A 54 19.44 -6.38 -9.67
N GLN A 55 18.59 -7.40 -9.80
CA GLN A 55 18.94 -8.63 -10.48
C GLN A 55 19.07 -8.42 -12.01
N ALA A 56 18.14 -7.68 -12.62
CA ALA A 56 18.15 -7.41 -14.05
C ALA A 56 19.41 -6.64 -14.48
N PHE A 57 19.70 -5.52 -13.83
CA PHE A 57 20.89 -4.73 -14.15
C PHE A 57 22.18 -5.34 -13.61
N GLY A 58 22.11 -6.20 -12.60
CA GLY A 58 23.26 -6.93 -12.08
C GLY A 58 23.96 -7.81 -13.13
N GLN A 59 23.20 -8.30 -14.13
CA GLN A 59 23.75 -9.08 -15.23
C GLN A 59 24.51 -8.23 -16.26
N GLU A 60 24.15 -6.95 -16.41
CA GLU A 60 24.73 -6.04 -17.40
C GLU A 60 25.87 -5.20 -16.83
N PHE A 61 25.70 -4.70 -15.59
CA PHE A 61 26.62 -3.75 -14.97
C PHE A 61 27.46 -4.37 -13.83
N GLY A 62 27.34 -5.68 -13.60
CA GLY A 62 27.89 -6.35 -12.42
C GLY A 62 27.01 -6.17 -11.18
N GLN A 63 27.28 -6.93 -10.12
CA GLN A 63 26.43 -6.96 -8.92
C GLN A 63 26.27 -5.56 -8.30
N ILE A 64 25.04 -5.04 -8.28
CA ILE A 64 24.69 -3.78 -7.63
C ILE A 64 24.36 -4.08 -6.16
N PRO A 65 25.19 -3.64 -5.19
CA PRO A 65 24.93 -3.92 -3.78
C PRO A 65 23.73 -3.10 -3.27
N PRO A 66 22.84 -3.69 -2.43
CA PRO A 66 21.75 -2.95 -1.83
C PRO A 66 22.27 -1.93 -0.81
N VAL A 67 21.67 -0.74 -0.79
CA VAL A 67 21.95 0.27 0.24
C VAL A 67 20.95 0.09 1.38
N LEU A 68 21.42 -0.43 2.51
CA LEU A 68 20.60 -0.66 3.70
C LEU A 68 20.89 0.39 4.76
N LEU A 69 19.86 1.11 5.17
CA LEU A 69 19.93 2.02 6.31
C LEU A 69 19.90 1.22 7.61
N ARG A 70 20.50 1.78 8.67
CA ARG A 70 20.40 1.18 10.01
C ARG A 70 18.95 1.24 10.46
N ASP A 71 18.40 0.10 10.85
CA ASP A 71 17.15 0.07 11.58
C ASP A 71 17.36 0.79 12.92
N ALA A 72 16.54 1.80 13.21
CA ALA A 72 16.57 2.50 14.50
C ALA A 72 16.27 1.54 15.68
N ASP A 73 15.58 0.44 15.39
CA ASP A 73 15.24 -0.64 16.32
C ASP A 73 16.19 -1.83 16.15
N SER A 74 17.52 -1.61 16.13
CA SER A 74 18.54 -2.64 15.83
C SER A 74 18.71 -3.74 16.88
N VAL A 75 17.67 -4.04 17.67
CA VAL A 75 17.54 -5.36 18.27
C VAL A 75 16.77 -6.18 17.23
N SER A 76 17.42 -7.23 16.73
CA SER A 76 16.88 -8.22 15.79
C SER A 76 15.71 -8.99 16.41
N GLU A 77 14.69 -8.30 16.89
CA GLU A 77 13.41 -8.89 17.22
C GLU A 77 12.81 -9.34 15.87
N PRO A 78 12.51 -10.63 15.70
CA PRO A 78 11.72 -11.06 14.56
C PRO A 78 10.40 -10.27 14.65
N GLY A 79 10.30 -9.18 13.87
CA GLY A 79 9.08 -8.38 13.80
C GLY A 79 7.87 -9.31 13.61
N PRO A 80 6.65 -8.89 13.98
CA PRO A 80 5.62 -9.70 14.63
C PRO A 80 5.07 -10.85 13.78
N VAL A 81 5.90 -11.81 13.36
CA VAL A 81 5.48 -12.99 12.60
C VAL A 81 4.88 -13.95 13.60
N ILE A 82 3.56 -13.93 13.71
CA ILE A 82 2.77 -14.81 14.58
C ILE A 82 2.70 -16.21 13.97
N ARG A 83 2.72 -16.33 12.63
CA ARG A 83 2.74 -17.62 11.92
C ARG A 83 3.79 -17.62 10.81
N PRO A 84 4.96 -18.26 11.04
CA PRO A 84 6.01 -18.40 10.02
C PRO A 84 5.56 -19.22 8.81
N SER A 85 4.74 -20.24 9.04
CA SER A 85 4.04 -21.01 8.03
C SER A 85 2.55 -20.71 8.09
N SER A 86 2.03 -20.05 7.05
CA SER A 86 0.59 -19.81 6.89
C SER A 86 0.16 -20.29 5.53
N SER A 87 -1.02 -20.91 5.44
CA SER A 87 -1.64 -21.31 4.17
C SER A 87 -1.91 -20.12 3.24
N GLU A 88 -1.91 -18.89 3.77
CA GLU A 88 -2.12 -17.69 2.98
C GLU A 88 -0.86 -17.21 2.28
N VAL A 89 0.31 -17.72 2.66
CA VAL A 89 1.57 -17.37 2.04
C VAL A 89 1.65 -18.06 0.67
N PRO A 90 1.64 -17.33 -0.47
CA PRO A 90 1.63 -17.93 -1.80
C PRO A 90 2.87 -18.80 -2.03
N GLU A 91 2.85 -19.74 -2.97
CA GLU A 91 4.07 -20.49 -3.30
C GLU A 91 5.16 -19.57 -3.84
N VAL A 92 6.44 -19.94 -3.68
CA VAL A 92 7.57 -19.11 -4.16
C VAL A 92 7.45 -18.84 -5.67
N SER A 93 6.96 -19.81 -6.44
CA SER A 93 6.69 -19.71 -7.89
C SER A 93 5.63 -18.67 -8.26
N GLN A 94 4.76 -18.30 -7.32
CA GLN A 94 3.63 -17.39 -7.53
C GLN A 94 3.93 -15.96 -7.07
N ARG A 95 5.11 -15.74 -6.47
CA ARG A 95 5.55 -14.44 -5.95
C ARG A 95 6.43 -13.72 -6.97
N SER A 96 6.46 -12.40 -6.85
CA SER A 96 7.51 -11.60 -7.48
C SER A 96 8.85 -11.87 -6.80
N ALA A 97 9.93 -11.97 -7.59
CA ALA A 97 11.29 -12.05 -7.07
C ALA A 97 11.67 -10.81 -6.23
N ARG A 98 11.03 -9.66 -6.49
CA ARG A 98 11.19 -8.42 -5.74
C ARG A 98 10.51 -8.47 -4.37
N LEU A 99 9.33 -9.08 -4.25
CA LEU A 99 8.54 -9.10 -3.02
C LEU A 99 8.76 -10.41 -2.25
N GLN A 100 9.62 -10.35 -1.23
CA GLN A 100 9.86 -11.48 -0.32
C GLN A 100 8.81 -11.48 0.78
N ILE A 101 8.24 -12.64 1.11
CA ILE A 101 7.21 -12.82 2.16
C ILE A 101 7.78 -13.73 3.25
N PHE A 102 7.69 -13.32 4.52
CA PHE A 102 8.31 -14.00 5.65
C PHE A 102 7.32 -14.73 6.58
N GLY A 103 6.03 -14.38 6.53
CA GLY A 103 5.00 -15.01 7.36
C GLY A 103 3.87 -14.05 7.73
N GLU A 104 2.88 -14.53 8.47
CA GLU A 104 1.69 -13.79 8.85
C GLU A 104 1.92 -12.98 10.14
N ILE A 105 1.52 -11.72 10.11
CA ILE A 105 1.57 -10.80 11.26
C ILE A 105 0.19 -10.52 11.86
N ALA A 106 -0.87 -10.66 11.08
CA ALA A 106 -2.24 -10.50 11.55
C ALA A 106 -3.23 -11.23 10.63
N ARG A 107 -4.43 -11.53 11.14
CA ARG A 107 -5.54 -12.11 10.38
C ARG A 107 -6.86 -11.47 10.77
N GLY A 108 -7.63 -11.09 9.77
CA GLY A 108 -9.01 -10.63 9.91
C GLY A 108 -9.99 -11.52 9.14
N GLY A 109 -11.26 -11.12 9.12
CA GLY A 109 -12.31 -11.88 8.44
C GLY A 109 -12.14 -11.93 6.92
N MET A 110 -11.71 -10.83 6.28
CA MET A 110 -11.56 -10.74 4.82
C MET A 110 -10.17 -11.16 4.33
N GLY A 111 -9.12 -10.91 5.11
CA GLY A 111 -7.74 -11.07 4.65
C GLY A 111 -6.74 -11.37 5.77
N ALA A 112 -5.56 -11.81 5.36
CA ALA A 112 -4.39 -11.93 6.23
C ALA A 112 -3.39 -10.81 5.90
N VAL A 113 -2.63 -10.37 6.90
CA VAL A 113 -1.53 -9.43 6.73
C VAL A 113 -0.23 -10.19 6.94
N LEU A 114 0.65 -10.13 5.96
CA LEU A 114 1.93 -10.82 5.94
C LEU A 114 3.08 -9.80 6.07
N LYS A 115 4.17 -10.19 6.73
CA LYS A 115 5.42 -9.44 6.67
C LYS A 115 6.07 -9.69 5.32
N GLY A 116 6.37 -8.62 4.59
CA GLY A 116 7.14 -8.67 3.34
C GLY A 116 8.39 -7.80 3.38
N ARG A 117 9.24 -7.93 2.36
CA ARG A 117 10.37 -7.04 2.07
C ARG A 117 10.44 -6.80 0.58
N ASP A 118 10.61 -5.53 0.24
CA ASP A 118 10.98 -5.10 -1.11
C ASP A 118 12.50 -5.27 -1.26
N ALA A 119 12.93 -6.25 -2.04
CA ALA A 119 14.34 -6.58 -2.21
C ALA A 119 15.12 -5.49 -2.96
N ASP A 120 14.45 -4.72 -3.82
CA ASP A 120 15.09 -3.64 -4.58
C ASP A 120 15.29 -2.39 -3.73
N LEU A 121 14.29 -2.05 -2.89
CA LEU A 121 14.34 -0.88 -2.02
C LEU A 121 14.93 -1.17 -0.62
N GLY A 122 15.12 -2.43 -0.27
CA GLY A 122 15.66 -2.83 1.03
C GLY A 122 14.77 -2.48 2.22
N ARG A 123 13.44 -2.42 2.04
CA ARG A 123 12.48 -2.01 3.10
C ARG A 123 11.50 -3.12 3.46
N ASP A 124 11.15 -3.20 4.74
CA ASP A 124 10.08 -4.07 5.24
C ASP A 124 8.69 -3.48 4.93
N LEU A 125 7.74 -4.36 4.64
CA LEU A 125 6.37 -4.06 4.21
C LEU A 125 5.36 -4.89 4.99
N ALA A 126 4.14 -4.35 5.10
CA ALA A 126 2.96 -5.15 5.42
C ALA A 126 2.23 -5.47 4.10
N VAL A 127 1.93 -6.73 3.86
CA VAL A 127 1.26 -7.20 2.64
C VAL A 127 -0.07 -7.82 3.04
N LYS A 128 -1.16 -7.11 2.80
CA LYS A 128 -2.50 -7.66 3.03
C LYS A 128 -2.88 -8.48 1.80
N ILE A 129 -3.38 -9.69 2.02
CA ILE A 129 -3.82 -10.64 0.99
C ILE A 129 -5.23 -11.13 1.31
N LEU A 130 -6.04 -11.32 0.28
CA LEU A 130 -7.35 -11.95 0.43
C LEU A 130 -7.20 -13.41 0.87
N LEU A 131 -8.02 -13.87 1.82
CA LEU A 131 -7.96 -15.27 2.25
C LEU A 131 -8.32 -16.21 1.11
N GLU A 132 -7.71 -17.39 1.11
CA GLU A 132 -8.00 -18.43 0.10
C GLU A 132 -9.49 -18.75 -0.03
N SER A 133 -10.19 -18.85 1.09
CA SER A 133 -11.63 -19.13 1.14
C SER A 133 -12.51 -18.08 0.46
N HIS A 134 -11.99 -16.87 0.23
CA HIS A 134 -12.70 -15.76 -0.39
C HIS A 134 -12.28 -15.51 -1.85
N ARG A 135 -11.32 -16.27 -2.39
CA ARG A 135 -10.76 -16.08 -3.74
C ARG A 135 -11.83 -16.00 -4.83
N ASP A 136 -12.80 -16.91 -4.79
CA ASP A 136 -13.83 -17.05 -5.81
C ASP A 136 -15.13 -16.30 -5.45
N GLN A 137 -15.09 -15.41 -4.46
CA GLN A 137 -16.25 -14.61 -4.03
C GLN A 137 -16.12 -13.18 -4.57
N PRO A 138 -16.84 -12.82 -5.65
CA PRO A 138 -16.64 -11.54 -6.34
C PRO A 138 -16.84 -10.31 -5.46
N ASP A 139 -17.80 -10.37 -4.53
CA ASP A 139 -18.07 -9.27 -3.60
C ASP A 139 -16.93 -9.06 -2.60
N MET A 140 -16.27 -10.14 -2.15
CA MET A 140 -15.11 -10.04 -1.25
C MET A 140 -13.90 -9.48 -1.99
N VAL A 141 -13.66 -9.94 -3.22
CA VAL A 141 -12.62 -9.39 -4.09
C VAL A 141 -12.84 -7.90 -4.34
N ARG A 142 -14.08 -7.48 -4.64
CA ARG A 142 -14.44 -6.08 -4.86
C ARG A 142 -14.15 -5.24 -3.60
N ARG A 143 -14.66 -5.65 -2.44
CA ARG A 143 -14.45 -4.93 -1.17
C ARG A 143 -12.96 -4.80 -0.82
N PHE A 144 -12.18 -5.85 -1.07
CA PHE A 144 -10.74 -5.84 -0.83
C PHE A 144 -10.01 -4.83 -1.73
N ILE A 145 -10.37 -4.78 -3.02
CA ILE A 145 -9.80 -3.81 -3.97
C ILE A 145 -10.23 -2.37 -3.60
N GLU A 146 -11.51 -2.17 -3.24
CA GLU A 146 -12.03 -0.88 -2.80
C GLU A 146 -11.28 -0.36 -1.57
N GLU A 147 -11.01 -1.21 -0.58
CA GLU A 147 -10.21 -0.87 0.60
C GLU A 147 -8.83 -0.32 0.18
N ALA A 148 -8.11 -1.07 -0.67
CA ALA A 148 -6.79 -0.68 -1.15
C ALA A 148 -6.84 0.66 -1.92
N GLN A 149 -7.87 0.88 -2.74
CA GLN A 149 -8.05 2.10 -3.52
C GLN A 149 -8.38 3.30 -2.63
N ILE A 150 -9.22 3.14 -1.61
CA ILE A 150 -9.54 4.22 -0.66
C ILE A 150 -8.27 4.60 0.12
N ALA A 151 -7.60 3.61 0.72
CA ALA A 151 -6.38 3.86 1.50
C ALA A 151 -5.26 4.47 0.64
N GLY A 152 -5.06 3.97 -0.59
CA GLY A 152 -4.04 4.47 -1.51
C GLY A 152 -4.31 5.89 -2.02
N GLN A 153 -5.57 6.33 -2.08
CA GLN A 153 -5.93 7.70 -2.46
C GLN A 153 -5.88 8.69 -1.29
N LEU A 154 -5.78 8.22 -0.05
CA LEU A 154 -5.74 9.07 1.14
C LEU A 154 -4.29 9.38 1.52
N GLN A 155 -3.74 10.45 0.94
CA GLN A 155 -2.36 10.89 1.16
C GLN A 155 -2.28 11.87 2.35
N HIS A 156 -2.15 11.33 3.56
CA HIS A 156 -1.99 12.09 4.80
C HIS A 156 -0.99 11.37 5.73
N PRO A 157 -0.15 12.08 6.50
CA PRO A 157 0.85 11.46 7.38
C PRO A 157 0.24 10.47 8.40
N GLY A 158 -0.98 10.74 8.85
CA GLY A 158 -1.72 9.87 9.75
C GLY A 158 -2.44 8.69 9.09
N ILE A 159 -2.24 8.45 7.80
CA ILE A 159 -2.83 7.32 7.07
C ILE A 159 -1.69 6.44 6.56
N VAL A 160 -1.85 5.12 6.69
CA VAL A 160 -0.83 4.17 6.24
C VAL A 160 -0.78 4.19 4.71
N PRO A 161 0.35 4.57 4.08
CA PRO A 161 0.42 4.63 2.63
C PRO A 161 0.42 3.22 2.03
N VAL A 162 -0.43 3.03 1.02
CA VAL A 162 -0.40 1.87 0.13
C VAL A 162 0.60 2.14 -0.99
N TYR A 163 1.54 1.24 -1.18
CA TYR A 163 2.58 1.36 -2.20
C TYR A 163 2.22 0.63 -3.49
N GLU A 164 1.46 -0.45 -3.38
CA GLU A 164 1.18 -1.33 -4.52
C GLU A 164 -0.15 -2.06 -4.30
N LEU A 165 -0.90 -2.27 -5.39
CA LEU A 165 -2.03 -3.19 -5.48
C LEU A 165 -1.74 -4.12 -6.66
N GLY A 166 -1.80 -5.42 -6.42
CA GLY A 166 -1.46 -6.44 -7.40
C GLY A 166 -2.22 -7.75 -7.17
N ALA A 167 -1.83 -8.77 -7.92
CA ALA A 167 -2.32 -10.12 -7.74
C ALA A 167 -1.15 -11.10 -7.81
N PHE A 168 -1.18 -12.14 -6.98
CA PHE A 168 -0.21 -13.23 -7.05
C PHE A 168 -0.52 -14.16 -8.23
N GLY A 169 0.41 -15.08 -8.53
CA GLY A 169 0.23 -16.07 -9.61
C GLY A 169 -1.00 -16.97 -9.42
N ASP A 170 -1.50 -17.08 -8.20
CA ASP A 170 -2.74 -17.80 -7.85
C ASP A 170 -4.02 -16.95 -8.01
N ARG A 171 -3.90 -15.74 -8.56
CA ARG A 171 -4.96 -14.74 -8.81
C ARG A 171 -5.53 -14.06 -7.57
N ARG A 172 -5.02 -14.33 -6.36
CA ARG A 172 -5.49 -13.61 -5.18
C ARG A 172 -4.96 -12.17 -5.19
N PRO A 173 -5.84 -11.17 -4.96
CA PRO A 173 -5.39 -9.80 -4.85
C PRO A 173 -4.60 -9.60 -3.56
N TYR A 174 -3.59 -8.73 -3.64
CA TYR A 174 -2.84 -8.24 -2.50
C TYR A 174 -2.59 -6.75 -2.64
N PHE A 175 -2.36 -6.08 -1.52
CA PHE A 175 -1.75 -4.76 -1.54
C PHE A 175 -0.65 -4.65 -0.49
N ALA A 176 0.42 -3.97 -0.87
CA ALA A 176 1.57 -3.73 -0.02
C ALA A 176 1.52 -2.30 0.53
N MET A 177 1.80 -2.15 1.82
CA MET A 177 1.72 -0.87 2.53
C MET A 177 2.88 -0.73 3.52
N LYS A 178 3.05 0.47 4.10
CA LYS A 178 4.03 0.71 5.16
C LYS A 178 3.83 -0.31 6.29
N LEU A 179 4.89 -1.03 6.65
CA LEU A 179 4.93 -1.78 7.91
C LEU A 179 5.04 -0.75 9.04
N VAL A 180 3.93 -0.49 9.73
CA VAL A 180 3.92 0.45 10.85
C VAL A 180 4.55 -0.22 12.07
N LYS A 181 5.67 0.34 12.55
CA LYS A 181 6.32 -0.08 13.79
C LYS A 181 5.79 0.77 14.95
N GLY A 182 5.67 0.17 16.14
CA GLY A 182 5.20 0.86 17.34
C GLY A 182 4.18 0.03 18.13
N HIS A 183 3.39 0.71 18.94
CA HIS A 183 2.35 0.11 19.77
C HIS A 183 0.99 0.65 19.36
N THR A 184 -0.06 -0.15 19.53
CA THR A 184 -1.42 0.35 19.34
C THR A 184 -1.77 1.33 20.46
N LEU A 185 -2.69 2.27 20.19
CA LEU A 185 -3.23 3.14 21.22
C LEU A 185 -3.95 2.31 22.31
N ALA A 186 -4.54 1.17 21.95
CA ALA A 186 -5.11 0.24 22.91
C ALA A 186 -4.08 -0.26 23.94
N GLU A 187 -2.91 -0.73 23.48
CA GLU A 187 -1.81 -1.17 24.35
C GLU A 187 -1.28 -0.03 25.22
N ILE A 188 -1.11 1.16 24.63
CA ILE A 188 -0.66 2.35 25.36
C ILE A 188 -1.65 2.68 26.48
N LEU A 189 -2.96 2.69 26.18
CA LEU A 189 -4.00 3.01 27.17
C LEU A 189 -4.10 1.95 28.27
N ALA A 190 -3.90 0.67 27.94
CA ALA A 190 -3.95 -0.44 28.87
C ALA A 190 -2.77 -0.45 29.85
N ASN A 191 -1.60 0.03 29.42
CA ASN A 191 -0.38 0.06 30.23
C ASN A 191 -0.23 1.29 31.14
N ARG A 192 -1.25 2.16 31.22
CA ARG A 192 -1.22 3.36 32.06
C ARG A 192 -1.44 3.03 33.54
N LYS A 193 -0.74 3.76 34.41
CA LYS A 193 -0.91 3.63 35.87
C LYS A 193 -2.13 4.39 36.41
N SER A 194 -2.57 5.42 35.70
CA SER A 194 -3.75 6.22 36.04
C SER A 194 -4.31 6.92 34.80
N VAL A 195 -5.49 7.55 34.93
CA VAL A 195 -6.11 8.31 33.83
C VAL A 195 -5.31 9.54 33.39
N THR A 196 -4.49 10.10 34.28
CA THR A 196 -3.64 11.26 34.00
C THR A 196 -2.23 10.88 33.52
N ASP A 197 -1.87 9.60 33.57
CA ASP A 197 -0.57 9.11 33.15
C ASP A 197 -0.36 9.36 31.65
N GLY A 198 0.68 10.13 31.32
CA GLY A 198 1.01 10.51 29.94
C GLY A 198 -0.02 11.41 29.25
N LEU A 199 -0.89 12.12 30.00
CA LEU A 199 -2.00 12.91 29.43
C LEU A 199 -1.58 13.88 28.30
N PRO A 200 -0.48 14.67 28.40
CA PRO A 200 -0.05 15.53 27.29
C PRO A 200 0.23 14.76 26.00
N ARG A 201 0.88 13.60 26.09
CA ARG A 201 1.15 12.74 24.93
C ARG A 201 -0.13 12.19 24.34
N LEU A 202 -1.09 11.78 25.17
CA LEU A 202 -2.39 11.28 24.72
C LEU A 202 -3.20 12.35 24.01
N LEU A 203 -3.16 13.59 24.48
CA LEU A 203 -3.81 14.73 23.82
C LEU A 203 -3.19 14.99 22.45
N SER A 204 -1.86 14.95 22.31
CA SER A 204 -1.19 15.08 21.01
C SER A 204 -1.55 13.93 20.05
N ILE A 205 -1.67 12.70 20.55
CA ILE A 205 -2.14 11.55 19.76
C ILE A 205 -3.59 11.78 19.30
N PHE A 206 -4.46 12.20 20.21
CA PHE A 206 -5.86 12.48 19.91
C PHE A 206 -6.00 13.58 18.86
N GLU A 207 -5.27 14.69 19.00
CA GLU A 207 -5.22 15.76 18.01
C GLU A 207 -4.80 15.23 16.63
N SER A 208 -3.76 14.39 16.56
CA SER A 208 -3.30 13.77 15.32
C SER A 208 -4.36 12.87 14.66
N ILE A 209 -5.14 12.13 15.46
CA ILE A 209 -6.28 11.34 14.98
C ILE A 209 -7.36 12.27 14.42
N CYS A 210 -7.70 13.35 15.13
CA CYS A 210 -8.69 14.33 14.68
C CYS A 210 -8.30 14.97 13.34
N GLN A 211 -7.04 15.38 13.17
CA GLN A 211 -6.53 15.91 11.89
C GLN A 211 -6.66 14.88 10.76
N THR A 212 -6.33 13.62 11.06
CA THR A 212 -6.45 12.51 10.09
C THR A 212 -7.90 12.27 9.66
N MET A 213 -8.84 12.26 10.61
CA MET A 213 -10.26 12.10 10.31
C MET A 213 -10.83 13.31 9.59
N ALA A 214 -10.45 14.53 9.97
CA ALA A 214 -10.83 15.75 9.27
C ALA A 214 -10.40 15.72 7.80
N TYR A 215 -9.17 15.28 7.53
CA TYR A 215 -8.68 15.07 6.17
C TYR A 215 -9.50 14.04 5.38
N ALA A 216 -9.79 12.87 5.98
CA ALA A 216 -10.59 11.84 5.32
C ALA A 216 -12.02 12.31 5.02
N HIS A 217 -12.65 12.99 5.98
CA HIS A 217 -14.00 13.55 5.85
C HIS A 217 -14.06 14.64 4.76
N ALA A 218 -13.05 15.50 4.66
CA ALA A 218 -12.95 16.49 3.59
C ALA A 218 -12.87 15.85 2.19
N ARG A 219 -12.51 14.57 2.10
CA ARG A 219 -12.48 13.76 0.87
C ARG A 219 -13.71 12.87 0.71
N GLY A 220 -14.72 13.03 1.57
CA GLY A 220 -15.96 12.26 1.55
C GLY A 220 -15.80 10.82 2.03
N VAL A 221 -14.74 10.49 2.77
CA VAL A 221 -14.49 9.14 3.28
C VAL A 221 -14.81 9.08 4.78
N ILE A 222 -15.68 8.17 5.19
CA ILE A 222 -15.95 7.88 6.61
C ILE A 222 -15.29 6.55 6.98
N HIS A 223 -14.49 6.52 8.05
CA HIS A 223 -13.74 5.32 8.49
C HIS A 223 -14.65 4.18 9.00
N ARG A 224 -15.69 4.51 9.77
CA ARG A 224 -16.68 3.60 10.41
C ARG A 224 -16.17 2.56 11.42
N ASP A 225 -14.86 2.31 11.52
CA ASP A 225 -14.28 1.43 12.57
C ASP A 225 -13.11 2.09 13.34
N LEU A 226 -13.27 3.36 13.72
CA LEU A 226 -12.22 4.06 14.47
C LEU A 226 -12.25 3.62 15.94
N LYS A 227 -11.17 2.97 16.38
CA LYS A 227 -10.99 2.48 17.76
C LYS A 227 -9.50 2.44 18.13
N PRO A 228 -9.13 2.37 19.42
CA PRO A 228 -7.72 2.41 19.85
C PRO A 228 -6.83 1.31 19.25
N SER A 229 -7.38 0.13 18.92
CA SER A 229 -6.61 -0.95 18.27
C SER A 229 -6.25 -0.63 16.81
N ASN A 230 -6.97 0.30 16.17
CA ASN A 230 -6.78 0.72 14.79
C ASN A 230 -5.93 1.99 14.69
N VAL A 231 -5.26 2.39 15.78
CA VAL A 231 -4.33 3.52 15.80
C VAL A 231 -2.98 3.01 16.28
N MET A 232 -1.96 3.16 15.45
CA MET A 232 -0.57 2.85 15.77
C MET A 232 0.20 4.12 16.12
N VAL A 233 1.02 4.03 17.16
CA VAL A 233 1.89 5.13 17.61
C VAL A 233 3.34 4.67 17.53
N GLY A 234 4.11 5.33 16.67
CA GLY A 234 5.53 5.06 16.44
C GLY A 234 6.44 5.70 17.49
N SER A 235 7.71 5.28 17.49
CA SER A 235 8.74 5.76 18.40
C SER A 235 9.12 7.23 18.18
N PHE A 236 8.88 7.75 16.97
CA PHE A 236 9.24 9.12 16.57
C PHE A 236 8.03 10.05 16.46
N GLY A 237 6.97 9.78 17.21
CA GLY A 237 5.77 10.63 17.28
C GLY A 237 4.77 10.45 16.14
N GLU A 238 5.01 9.46 15.27
CA GLU A 238 4.07 9.10 14.21
C GLU A 238 2.78 8.53 14.81
N VAL A 239 1.62 8.99 14.32
CA VAL A 239 0.30 8.46 14.70
C VAL A 239 -0.41 8.08 13.43
N GLN A 240 -0.66 6.79 13.22
CA GLN A 240 -1.23 6.28 11.98
C GLN A 240 -2.53 5.50 12.24
N VAL A 241 -3.60 5.89 11.54
CA VAL A 241 -4.88 5.22 11.54
C VAL A 241 -4.87 4.11 10.49
N MET A 242 -5.24 2.90 10.93
CA MET A 242 -5.22 1.66 10.17
C MET A 242 -6.64 1.14 9.93
N ASP A 243 -6.74 0.14 9.05
CA ASP A 243 -7.95 -0.65 8.77
C ASP A 243 -9.14 0.16 8.20
N TRP A 244 -9.00 0.53 6.93
CA TRP A 244 -10.04 1.21 6.16
C TRP A 244 -11.02 0.24 5.50
N GLY A 245 -11.05 -1.04 5.91
CA GLY A 245 -11.87 -2.09 5.30
C GLY A 245 -13.38 -1.88 5.44
N LEU A 246 -13.79 -1.06 6.40
CA LEU A 246 -15.17 -0.63 6.57
C LEU A 246 -15.39 0.81 6.10
N ALA A 247 -14.48 1.43 5.36
CA ALA A 247 -14.69 2.80 4.92
C ALA A 247 -15.91 2.94 3.98
N LYS A 248 -16.60 4.08 4.00
CA LYS A 248 -17.67 4.42 3.05
C LYS A 248 -17.32 5.73 2.36
N VAL A 249 -17.37 5.72 1.02
CA VAL A 249 -17.26 6.94 0.21
C VAL A 249 -18.67 7.53 0.06
N LEU A 250 -18.83 8.78 0.46
CA LEU A 250 -20.08 9.52 0.29
C LEU A 250 -20.19 9.98 -1.18
N PRO A 251 -21.37 9.82 -1.83
CA PRO A 251 -21.61 10.40 -3.14
C PRO A 251 -21.42 11.91 -3.11
N ARG A 252 -20.80 12.48 -4.16
CA ARG A 252 -20.68 13.94 -4.28
C ARG A 252 -22.07 14.56 -4.46
N GLY A 253 -22.52 15.35 -3.50
CA GLY A 253 -23.72 16.17 -3.62
C GLY A 253 -25.06 15.47 -3.37
N GLY A 254 -25.08 14.30 -2.74
CA GLY A 254 -26.33 13.66 -2.31
C GLY A 254 -26.72 14.10 -0.90
N THR A 255 -27.89 14.73 -0.76
CA THR A 255 -28.64 14.66 0.50
C THR A 255 -28.77 13.19 0.90
N VAL A 256 -28.58 12.91 2.18
CA VAL A 256 -28.65 11.55 2.72
C VAL A 256 -30.04 10.99 2.41
N ASP A 257 -30.14 10.04 1.48
CA ASP A 257 -31.30 9.17 1.42
C ASP A 257 -31.13 8.17 2.56
N ASP A 258 -31.75 8.49 3.71
CA ASP A 258 -31.94 7.57 4.84
C ASP A 258 -32.74 6.31 4.46
N ALA A 259 -33.24 6.21 3.22
CA ALA A 259 -34.05 5.12 2.72
C ALA A 259 -33.27 3.81 2.43
N ASP A 260 -31.94 3.88 2.22
CA ASP A 260 -31.15 2.69 1.86
C ASP A 260 -30.61 1.91 3.07
N ALA A 261 -30.89 2.38 4.30
CA ALA A 261 -30.67 1.61 5.52
C ALA A 261 -31.75 0.52 5.75
N GLY A 262 -32.81 0.49 4.92
CA GLY A 262 -34.00 -0.35 5.14
C GLY A 262 -34.10 -1.65 4.32
N HIS A 263 -33.17 -1.96 3.41
CA HIS A 263 -33.35 -3.09 2.47
C HIS A 263 -32.27 -4.19 2.51
N SER A 264 -31.48 -4.27 3.59
CA SER A 264 -30.79 -5.52 3.94
C SER A 264 -31.75 -6.41 4.72
N LYS A 265 -32.51 -7.25 4.01
CA LYS A 265 -33.26 -8.35 4.63
C LYS A 265 -32.27 -9.33 5.29
N ASP A 266 -32.42 -9.44 6.61
CA ASP A 266 -32.25 -10.63 7.43
C ASP A 266 -30.86 -11.30 7.44
N ASP A 267 -29.97 -10.74 8.27
CA ASP A 267 -29.21 -11.57 9.22
C ASP A 267 -28.96 -10.74 10.48
N GLY A 268 -29.90 -10.83 11.42
CA GLY A 268 -29.92 -10.02 12.63
C GLY A 268 -28.73 -10.32 13.56
N THR A 269 -27.74 -9.43 13.62
CA THR A 269 -26.85 -9.38 14.79
C THR A 269 -27.46 -8.45 15.82
N VAL A 270 -28.32 -9.02 16.65
CA VAL A 270 -28.79 -8.43 17.91
C VAL A 270 -27.59 -8.36 18.85
N ILE A 271 -27.03 -7.17 19.04
CA ILE A 271 -26.09 -6.94 20.15
C ILE A 271 -26.96 -6.75 21.41
N ALA A 272 -27.31 -7.86 22.05
CA ALA A 272 -27.78 -7.87 23.42
C ALA A 272 -26.57 -7.67 24.35
N THR A 273 -26.45 -6.48 24.93
CA THR A 273 -25.51 -6.23 26.02
C THR A 273 -25.99 -6.94 27.28
N ALA A 274 -25.44 -8.12 27.53
CA ALA A 274 -25.50 -8.73 28.86
C ALA A 274 -24.47 -8.07 29.78
N ARG A 275 -24.83 -6.94 30.40
CA ARG A 275 -24.31 -6.56 31.72
C ARG A 275 -25.41 -5.91 32.55
N SER A 276 -25.78 -6.65 33.60
CA SER A 276 -26.19 -6.17 34.92
C SER A 276 -27.40 -5.24 34.98
N ALA A 277 -28.48 -5.79 35.52
CA ALA A 277 -29.60 -5.06 36.10
C ALA A 277 -29.11 -3.97 37.08
N ALA A 278 -29.51 -2.73 36.81
CA ALA A 278 -30.10 -1.79 37.79
C ALA A 278 -30.43 -0.46 37.09
N ASP A 279 -31.73 -0.28 36.86
CA ASP A 279 -32.54 0.95 36.87
C ASP A 279 -32.21 2.22 36.04
N SER A 280 -33.22 2.58 35.24
CA SER A 280 -33.79 3.90 34.92
C SER A 280 -32.86 5.07 34.53
N ASP A 281 -32.79 5.39 33.23
CA ASP A 281 -33.66 6.45 32.68
C ASP A 281 -33.51 6.56 31.15
N LEU A 282 -34.66 6.59 30.49
CA LEU A 282 -34.82 6.70 29.05
C LEU A 282 -34.55 8.15 28.61
N SER A 283 -33.72 8.31 27.57
CA SER A 283 -33.75 9.52 26.75
C SER A 283 -33.68 9.11 25.28
N GLN A 284 -34.86 9.13 24.66
CA GLN A 284 -35.10 8.88 23.25
C GLN A 284 -34.78 10.17 22.48
N ALA A 285 -33.91 10.08 21.47
CA ALA A 285 -33.61 11.18 20.57
C ALA A 285 -34.72 11.31 19.51
N GLY A 286 -35.34 12.50 19.42
CA GLY A 286 -36.28 12.85 18.36
C GLY A 286 -37.45 13.72 18.85
N SER A 287 -37.21 15.00 19.10
CA SER A 287 -38.28 16.00 19.10
C SER A 287 -37.72 17.31 18.55
N ILE A 288 -38.26 17.66 17.39
CA ILE A 288 -38.06 18.89 16.65
C ILE A 288 -39.15 19.84 17.16
N MET A 289 -38.81 21.05 17.61
CA MET A 289 -39.60 22.29 17.46
C MET A 289 -39.00 23.42 18.32
N GLY A 290 -38.77 24.58 17.70
CA GLY A 290 -38.51 25.87 18.36
C GLY A 290 -37.11 26.41 18.17
#